data_AF-A0A087VJA6-F1
#
_entry.id   AF-A0A087VJA6-F1
#
_cell.length_a   1.000
_cell.length_b   1.000
_cell.length_c   1.000
_cell.angle_alpha   90.00
_cell.angle_beta   90.00
_cell.angle_gamma   90.00
#
_symmetry.space_group_name_H-M   'P 1'
#
loop_
_entity.id
_entity.type
_entity.pdbx_description
1 polymer ?
#
loop_
_entity_poly.entity_id
_entity_poly.type
_entity_poly.pdbx_seq_one_letter_code
_entity_poly.pdbx_strand_id
1 'polypeptide(L)'
;GGFHGRKVSLWELLFSKYVSEAKRQELLGKVRAGSLALDELARLLTVLIEEAVERSSNVKFTGLRRQVTASDLADSGIIDKDTLADLVQGSKTVEEVTEMASVKRYLDGTGCIAGVLVPSKADPAQVEKMRLYGPLANKKLSVDEAVSSGLVGSELHEKLLSAERAVTGYTDPYTGDQISLFQAMKKELIVKEHGIRLLEAQIATGGISHPGHSHQLPVEVAYRRGYFDHEMNQILSDPTDDTKGFFDPNTHENLTYMQLLRRCVPDPDTGLYFLNV
;
A
#
# COMPACT_ATOMS: atom_id res chain seq x y z
N GLY A 1 -13.42 18.02 9.53
CA GLY A 1 -13.87 16.64 9.22
C GLY A 1 -15.24 16.63 8.57
N GLY A 2 -15.79 15.45 8.26
CA GLY A 2 -17.05 15.29 7.49
C GLY A 2 -18.35 15.81 8.14
N PHE A 3 -18.27 16.34 9.37
CA PHE A 3 -19.40 16.89 10.12
C PHE A 3 -19.43 18.42 10.16
N HIS A 4 -18.39 19.10 9.64
CA HIS A 4 -18.27 20.56 9.76
C HIS A 4 -19.39 21.26 8.97
N GLY A 5 -20.10 22.18 9.65
CA GLY A 5 -21.21 22.94 9.05
C GLY A 5 -22.50 22.14 8.79
N ARG A 6 -22.62 20.91 9.28
CA ARG A 6 -23.82 20.06 9.12
C ARG A 6 -24.56 19.89 10.44
N LYS A 7 -25.89 19.87 10.39
CA LYS A 7 -26.71 19.40 11.53
C LYS A 7 -26.54 17.88 11.63
N VAL A 8 -26.04 17.42 12.77
CA VAL A 8 -25.74 16.01 13.04
C VAL A 8 -26.39 15.60 14.36
N SER A 9 -26.91 14.38 14.39
CA SER A 9 -27.51 13.80 15.58
C SER A 9 -26.45 13.28 16.55
N LEU A 10 -26.81 13.19 17.83
CA LEU A 10 -25.95 12.61 18.85
C LEU A 10 -25.60 11.15 18.54
N TRP A 11 -26.52 10.43 17.89
CA TRP A 11 -26.30 9.06 17.42
C TRP A 11 -25.22 9.00 16.34
N GLU A 12 -25.25 9.91 15.36
CA GLU A 12 -24.22 9.98 14.32
C GLU A 12 -22.83 10.30 14.89
N LEU A 13 -22.76 11.16 15.91
CA LEU A 13 -21.49 11.46 16.58
C LEU A 13 -20.98 10.24 17.37
N LEU A 14 -21.86 9.60 18.14
CA LEU A 14 -21.53 8.45 18.97
C LEU A 14 -21.07 7.22 18.17
N PHE A 15 -21.60 7.04 16.96
CA PHE A 15 -21.23 5.97 16.03
C PHE A 15 -20.31 6.44 14.89
N SER A 16 -19.71 7.63 15.04
CA SER A 16 -18.71 8.13 14.11
C SER A 16 -17.46 7.25 14.10
N LYS A 17 -16.64 7.37 13.04
CA LYS A 17 -15.38 6.61 12.91
C LYS A 17 -14.30 6.98 13.94
N TYR A 18 -14.54 7.99 14.78
CA TYR A 18 -13.59 8.53 15.75
C TYR A 18 -13.87 8.07 17.19
N VAL A 19 -15.01 7.40 17.43
CA VAL A 19 -15.40 6.91 18.74
C VAL A 19 -15.30 5.38 18.76
N SER A 20 -14.29 4.88 19.46
CA SER A 20 -14.07 3.44 19.68
C SER A 20 -15.26 2.78 20.38
N GLU A 21 -15.45 1.48 20.17
CA GLU A 21 -16.49 0.73 20.87
C GLU A 21 -16.35 0.83 22.40
N ALA A 22 -15.13 0.70 22.94
CA ALA A 22 -14.88 0.81 24.37
C ALA A 22 -15.33 2.18 24.92
N LYS A 23 -14.97 3.28 24.23
CA LYS A 23 -15.36 4.62 24.63
C LYS A 23 -16.88 4.83 24.51
N ARG A 24 -17.48 4.27 23.47
CA ARG A 24 -18.93 4.30 23.28
C ARG A 24 -19.67 3.63 24.43
N GLN A 25 -19.23 2.43 24.84
CA GLN A 25 -19.82 1.71 25.97
C GLN A 25 -19.62 2.46 27.29
N GLU A 26 -18.46 3.07 27.52
CA GLU A 26 -18.20 3.92 28.69
C GLU A 26 -19.19 5.10 28.77
N LEU A 27 -19.34 5.85 27.67
CA LEU A 27 -20.23 7.01 27.61
C LEU A 27 -21.70 6.60 27.80
N LEU A 28 -22.14 5.53 27.13
CA LEU A 28 -23.49 4.99 27.28
C LEU A 28 -23.76 4.48 28.70
N GLY A 29 -22.76 3.88 29.35
CA GLY A 29 -22.83 3.46 30.76
C GLY A 29 -23.07 4.64 31.70
N LYS A 30 -22.35 5.75 31.50
CA LYS A 30 -22.53 6.99 32.27
C LYS A 30 -23.92 7.62 32.09
N VAL A 31 -24.43 7.65 30.85
CA VAL A 31 -25.80 8.13 30.59
C VAL A 31 -26.83 7.23 31.27
N ARG A 32 -26.70 5.90 31.17
CA ARG A 32 -27.61 4.95 31.83
C ARG A 32 -27.59 5.07 33.36
N ALA A 33 -26.44 5.40 33.94
CA ALA A 33 -26.28 5.64 35.37
C ALA A 33 -26.81 7.01 35.83
N GLY A 34 -27.25 7.87 34.90
CA GLY A 34 -27.69 9.24 35.18
C GLY A 34 -26.57 10.20 35.58
N SER A 35 -25.30 9.77 35.45
CA SER A 35 -24.12 10.58 35.80
C SER A 35 -23.64 11.48 34.67
N LEU A 36 -24.26 11.39 33.49
CA LEU A 36 -23.95 12.21 32.32
C LEU A 36 -25.24 12.63 31.60
N ALA A 37 -25.47 13.93 31.49
CA ALA A 37 -26.61 14.50 30.76
C ALA A 37 -26.39 14.46 29.23
N LEU A 38 -27.47 14.52 28.45
CA LEU A 38 -27.39 14.42 26.99
C LEU A 38 -26.69 15.63 26.34
N ASP A 39 -26.86 16.83 26.90
CA ASP A 39 -26.18 18.05 26.44
C ASP A 39 -24.67 18.00 26.73
N GLU A 40 -24.30 17.45 27.89
CA GLU A 40 -22.90 17.23 28.26
C GLU A 40 -22.25 16.15 27.37
N LEU A 41 -22.96 15.04 27.11
CA LEU A 41 -22.51 14.02 26.15
C LEU A 41 -22.27 14.63 24.75
N ALA A 42 -23.16 15.51 24.29
CA ALA A 42 -23.01 16.18 23.00
C ALA A 42 -21.75 17.06 22.93
N ARG A 43 -21.44 17.80 24.00
CA ARG A 43 -20.20 18.61 24.09
C ARG A 43 -18.96 17.71 24.10
N LEU A 44 -18.96 16.66 24.93
CA LEU A 44 -17.83 15.73 25.02
C LEU A 44 -17.55 15.04 23.69
N LEU A 45 -18.59 14.57 22.99
CA LEU A 45 -18.44 13.93 21.69
C LEU A 45 -17.94 14.92 20.62
N THR A 46 -18.41 16.17 20.63
CA THR A 46 -17.93 17.19 19.69
C THR A 46 -16.44 17.44 19.88
N VAL A 47 -16.00 17.72 21.11
CA VAL A 47 -14.58 17.96 21.42
C VAL A 47 -13.73 16.74 21.06
N LEU A 48 -14.17 15.54 21.45
CA LEU A 48 -13.46 14.30 21.14
C LEU A 48 -13.31 14.11 19.63
N ILE A 49 -14.35 14.35 18.84
CA ILE A 49 -14.31 14.18 17.38
C ILE A 49 -13.43 15.24 16.72
N GLU A 50 -13.46 16.48 17.19
CA GLU A 50 -12.60 17.56 16.66
C GLU A 50 -11.12 17.25 16.91
N GLU A 51 -10.76 16.93 18.15
CA GLU A 51 -9.41 16.48 18.51
C GLU A 51 -9.01 15.23 17.74
N ALA A 52 -9.96 14.30 17.54
CA ALA A 52 -9.71 13.08 16.82
C ALA A 52 -9.41 13.28 15.34
N VAL A 53 -10.15 14.17 14.68
CA VAL A 53 -9.90 14.55 13.30
C VAL A 53 -8.50 15.13 13.17
N GLU A 54 -8.13 16.07 14.03
CA GLU A 54 -6.82 16.72 14.01
C GLU A 54 -5.68 15.71 14.26
N ARG A 55 -5.80 14.88 15.29
CA ARG A 55 -4.82 13.82 15.58
C ARG A 55 -4.71 12.84 14.43
N SER A 56 -5.83 12.39 13.84
CA SER A 56 -5.80 11.42 12.74
C SER A 56 -5.08 11.93 11.49
N SER A 57 -5.06 13.24 11.24
CA SER A 57 -4.27 13.86 10.17
C SER A 57 -2.79 14.03 10.50
N ASN A 58 -2.44 14.05 11.79
CA ASN A 58 -1.09 14.26 12.30
C ASN A 58 -0.34 12.97 12.59
N VAL A 59 -1.04 11.87 12.90
CA VAL A 59 -0.43 10.54 13.05
C VAL A 59 0.00 10.04 11.66
N LYS A 60 1.31 9.81 11.49
CA LYS A 60 1.93 9.40 10.24
C LYS A 60 2.54 8.00 10.35
N PHE A 61 2.36 7.23 9.30
CA PHE A 61 2.99 5.93 9.04
C PHE A 61 4.01 6.08 7.91
N THR A 62 5.03 5.23 7.91
CA THR A 62 5.93 5.11 6.76
C THR A 62 5.26 4.26 5.70
N GLY A 63 5.03 4.83 4.51
CA GLY A 63 4.59 4.08 3.33
C GLY A 63 5.76 3.72 2.41
N LEU A 64 5.45 3.26 1.20
CA LEU A 64 6.41 2.79 0.19
C LEU A 64 7.47 3.83 -0.22
N ARG A 65 7.10 5.11 -0.26
CA ARG A 65 7.90 6.25 -0.75
C ARG A 65 7.67 7.54 0.04
N ARG A 66 6.51 7.70 0.68
CA ARG A 66 6.12 8.88 1.47
C ARG A 66 5.39 8.45 2.74
N GLN A 67 5.22 9.40 3.65
CA GLN A 67 4.38 9.20 4.83
C GLN A 67 2.90 9.13 4.45
N VAL A 68 2.12 8.37 5.21
CA VAL A 68 0.67 8.17 5.05
C VAL A 68 -0.02 8.46 6.38
N THR A 69 -1.18 9.11 6.39
CA THR A 69 -1.88 9.40 7.66
C THR A 69 -2.72 8.24 8.14
N ALA A 70 -3.03 8.23 9.45
CA ALA A 70 -4.02 7.30 10.00
C ALA A 70 -5.39 7.44 9.31
N SER A 71 -5.81 8.66 8.97
CA SER A 71 -7.05 8.87 8.22
C SER A 71 -6.98 8.23 6.83
N ASP A 72 -5.87 8.36 6.10
CA ASP A 72 -5.71 7.77 4.76
C ASP A 72 -5.79 6.24 4.81
N LEU A 73 -5.18 5.61 5.83
CA LEU A 73 -5.26 4.16 6.04
C LEU A 73 -6.69 3.71 6.35
N ALA A 74 -7.41 4.46 7.19
CA ALA A 74 -8.80 4.15 7.53
C ALA A 74 -9.73 4.32 6.32
N ASP A 75 -9.57 5.41 5.56
CA ASP A 75 -10.36 5.66 4.35
C ASP A 75 -10.04 4.61 3.27
N SER A 76 -8.82 4.08 3.28
CA SER A 76 -8.36 2.98 2.42
C SER A 76 -8.78 1.59 2.93
N GLY A 77 -9.48 1.50 4.07
CA GLY A 77 -9.92 0.23 4.65
C GLY A 77 -8.80 -0.69 5.11
N ILE A 78 -7.60 -0.13 5.36
CA ILE A 78 -6.42 -0.88 5.85
C ILE A 78 -6.49 -1.05 7.37
N ILE A 79 -6.98 -0.01 8.05
CA ILE A 79 -7.33 -0.06 9.47
C ILE A 79 -8.83 0.16 9.63
N ASP A 80 -9.42 -0.50 10.63
CA ASP A 80 -10.82 -0.30 10.99
C ASP A 80 -11.00 0.96 11.86
N LYS A 81 -12.27 1.26 12.15
CA LYS A 81 -12.67 2.44 12.93
C LYS A 81 -12.16 2.36 14.37
N ASP A 82 -12.12 1.17 14.95
CA ASP A 82 -11.68 0.99 16.33
C ASP A 82 -10.17 1.19 16.43
N THR A 83 -9.39 0.66 15.49
CA THR A 83 -7.93 0.88 15.41
C THR A 83 -7.61 2.35 15.18
N LEU A 84 -8.35 3.06 14.31
CA LEU A 84 -8.20 4.51 14.14
C LEU A 84 -8.50 5.26 15.44
N ALA A 85 -9.60 4.92 16.11
CA ALA A 85 -9.98 5.55 17.36
C ALA A 85 -8.95 5.28 18.47
N ASP A 86 -8.41 4.06 18.54
CA ASP A 86 -7.36 3.67 19.48
C ASP A 86 -6.07 4.48 19.26
N LEU A 87 -5.63 4.62 18.01
CA LEU A 87 -4.46 5.44 17.64
C LEU A 87 -4.64 6.91 18.06
N VAL A 88 -5.83 7.44 17.81
CA VAL A 88 -6.16 8.84 18.11
C VAL A 88 -6.25 9.08 19.62
N GLN A 89 -6.81 8.12 20.36
CA GLN A 89 -6.94 8.18 21.82
C GLN A 89 -5.62 7.85 22.53
N GLY A 90 -4.65 7.28 21.82
CA GLY A 90 -3.34 6.92 22.34
C GLY A 90 -3.30 5.57 23.08
N SER A 91 -4.33 4.72 22.91
CA SER A 91 -4.35 3.37 23.45
C SER A 91 -3.55 2.37 22.61
N LYS A 92 -3.29 2.70 21.33
CA LYS A 92 -2.36 1.98 20.45
C LYS A 92 -1.32 2.94 19.88
N THR A 93 -0.09 2.46 19.69
CA THR A 93 0.98 3.23 19.05
C THR A 93 1.05 2.97 17.54
N VAL A 94 1.79 3.82 16.82
CA VAL A 94 2.05 3.65 15.38
C VAL A 94 2.80 2.36 15.12
N GLU A 95 3.77 2.03 15.98
CA GLU A 95 4.59 0.82 15.88
C GLU A 95 3.73 -0.44 16.04
N GLU A 96 2.84 -0.47 17.04
CA GLU A 96 1.94 -1.60 17.27
C GLU A 96 1.01 -1.85 16.07
N VAL A 97 0.47 -0.78 15.46
CA VAL A 97 -0.39 -0.89 14.29
C VAL A 97 0.40 -1.27 13.04
N THR A 98 1.65 -0.80 12.91
CA THR A 98 2.52 -1.13 11.76
C THR A 98 2.90 -2.61 11.75
N GLU A 99 3.11 -3.22 12.92
CA GLU A 99 3.43 -4.65 13.02
C GLU A 99 2.21 -5.58 12.83
N MET A 100 0.99 -5.04 12.75
CA MET A 100 -0.19 -5.83 12.39
C MET A 100 -0.03 -6.35 10.96
N ALA A 101 -0.09 -7.69 10.77
CA ALA A 101 0.06 -8.32 9.46
C ALA A 101 -0.93 -7.79 8.40
N SER A 102 -2.13 -7.39 8.83
CA SER A 102 -3.16 -6.78 7.98
C SER A 102 -2.78 -5.39 7.46
N VAL A 103 -1.89 -4.67 8.15
CA VAL A 103 -1.46 -3.31 7.80
C VAL A 103 -0.11 -3.35 7.08
N LYS A 104 0.85 -4.09 7.62
CA LYS A 104 2.22 -4.23 7.10
C LYS A 104 2.26 -4.55 5.61
N ARG A 105 1.41 -5.49 5.18
CA ARG A 105 1.31 -5.91 3.77
C ARG A 105 0.96 -4.78 2.79
N TYR A 106 0.30 -3.71 3.26
CA TYR A 106 -0.12 -2.58 2.43
C TYR A 106 0.81 -1.37 2.55
N LEU A 107 1.58 -1.29 3.64
CA LEU A 107 2.60 -0.25 3.83
C LEU A 107 3.93 -0.63 3.18
N ASP A 108 4.36 -1.89 3.37
CA ASP A 108 5.67 -2.38 2.93
C ASP A 108 5.61 -3.25 1.66
N GLY A 109 4.44 -3.82 1.38
CA GLY A 109 4.23 -4.90 0.42
C GLY A 109 4.45 -6.29 1.03
N THR A 110 4.27 -7.34 0.23
CA THR A 110 4.51 -8.74 0.62
C THR A 110 5.85 -9.29 0.13
N GLY A 111 6.77 -8.40 -0.25
CA GLY A 111 8.07 -8.72 -0.83
C GLY A 111 8.03 -8.88 -2.35
N CYS A 112 9.14 -8.52 -3.00
CA CYS A 112 9.35 -8.65 -4.44
C CYS A 112 10.62 -9.45 -4.73
N ILE A 113 10.79 -9.87 -5.99
CA ILE A 113 12.07 -10.41 -6.47
C ILE A 113 13.10 -9.28 -6.45
N ALA A 114 14.02 -9.34 -5.49
CA ALA A 114 14.96 -8.28 -5.19
C ALA A 114 16.38 -8.57 -5.69
N GLY A 115 16.58 -9.75 -6.30
CA GLY A 115 17.88 -10.15 -6.82
C GLY A 115 17.92 -11.58 -7.31
N VAL A 116 19.13 -12.01 -7.63
CA VAL A 116 19.43 -13.38 -8.08
C VAL A 116 20.49 -14.01 -7.18
N LEU A 117 20.39 -15.32 -6.99
CA LEU A 117 21.45 -16.14 -6.43
C LEU A 117 22.16 -16.79 -7.61
N VAL A 118 23.47 -16.60 -7.71
CA VAL A 118 24.30 -17.17 -8.78
C VAL A 118 25.43 -17.99 -8.18
N PRO A 119 25.93 -19.04 -8.84
CA PRO A 119 27.11 -19.75 -8.37
C PRO A 119 28.33 -18.83 -8.25
N SER A 120 29.05 -18.93 -7.13
CA SER A 120 30.25 -18.15 -6.88
C SER A 120 31.34 -18.51 -7.89
N LYS A 121 32.03 -17.48 -8.39
CA LYS A 121 33.18 -17.66 -9.30
C LYS A 121 34.36 -18.37 -8.64
N ALA A 122 34.50 -18.23 -7.32
CA ALA A 122 35.61 -18.83 -6.57
C ALA A 122 35.34 -20.29 -6.19
N ASP A 123 34.09 -20.64 -5.92
CA ASP A 123 33.64 -21.99 -5.58
C ASP A 123 32.21 -22.22 -6.09
N PRO A 124 32.01 -22.97 -7.18
CA PRO A 124 30.69 -23.24 -7.75
C PRO A 124 29.71 -23.97 -6.81
N ALA A 125 30.19 -24.57 -5.71
CA ALA A 125 29.33 -25.15 -4.69
C ALA A 125 28.69 -24.10 -3.76
N GLN A 126 29.18 -22.86 -3.81
CA GLN A 126 28.65 -21.73 -3.05
C GLN A 126 27.83 -20.80 -3.93
N VAL A 127 26.82 -20.18 -3.35
CA VAL A 127 25.97 -19.19 -4.03
C VAL A 127 26.33 -17.78 -3.59
N GLU A 128 26.43 -16.86 -4.55
CA GLU A 128 26.64 -15.44 -4.37
C GLU A 128 25.32 -14.69 -4.59
N LYS A 129 25.00 -13.78 -3.67
CA LYS A 129 23.74 -13.03 -3.67
C LYS A 129 23.92 -11.69 -4.38
N MET A 130 23.40 -11.58 -5.59
CA MET A 130 23.40 -10.34 -6.37
C MET A 130 22.07 -9.59 -6.15
N ARG A 131 22.15 -8.40 -5.55
CA ARG A 131 20.99 -7.57 -5.19
C ARG A 131 20.73 -6.50 -6.25
N LEU A 132 19.46 -6.24 -6.53
CA LEU A 132 18.98 -5.15 -7.37
C LEU A 132 18.65 -3.88 -6.55
N TYR A 133 19.18 -3.79 -5.33
CA TYR A 133 19.03 -2.66 -4.41
C TYR A 133 20.36 -2.43 -3.68
N GLY A 134 20.55 -1.20 -3.18
CA GLY A 134 21.85 -0.74 -2.68
C GLY A 134 22.48 -1.62 -1.58
N PRO A 135 23.83 -1.67 -1.50
CA PRO A 135 24.58 -2.58 -0.64
C PRO A 135 24.43 -2.31 0.87
N LEU A 136 23.90 -1.14 1.26
CA LEU A 136 23.83 -0.67 2.64
C LEU A 136 22.36 -0.43 3.02
N ALA A 137 21.83 -1.29 3.90
CA ALA A 137 20.62 -1.06 4.70
C ALA A 137 19.22 -1.20 4.06
N ASN A 138 18.97 -2.19 3.19
CA ASN A 138 17.61 -2.53 2.73
C ASN A 138 16.81 -1.32 2.19
N LYS A 139 17.52 -0.29 1.69
CA LYS A 139 16.95 1.00 1.32
C LYS A 139 16.36 0.89 -0.09
N LYS A 140 15.07 1.19 -0.22
CA LYS A 140 14.37 1.32 -1.51
C LYS A 140 14.87 2.60 -2.19
N LEU A 141 15.57 2.47 -3.31
CA LEU A 141 16.09 3.60 -4.10
C LEU A 141 15.05 4.07 -5.12
N SER A 142 15.08 5.36 -5.48
CA SER A 142 14.42 5.84 -6.69
C SER A 142 15.16 5.39 -7.94
N VAL A 143 14.49 5.47 -9.10
CA VAL A 143 15.14 5.19 -10.39
C VAL A 143 16.34 6.13 -10.62
N ASP A 144 16.19 7.41 -10.31
CA ASP A 144 17.28 8.40 -10.44
C ASP A 144 18.46 8.08 -9.51
N GLU A 145 18.20 7.66 -8.26
CA GLU A 145 19.23 7.25 -7.31
C GLU A 145 19.93 5.96 -7.78
N ALA A 146 19.18 4.99 -8.31
CA ALA A 146 19.73 3.75 -8.82
C ALA A 146 20.63 3.96 -10.04
N VAL A 147 20.26 4.86 -10.95
CA VAL A 147 21.10 5.24 -12.10
C VAL A 147 22.32 6.03 -11.64
N SER A 148 22.14 7.00 -10.74
CA SER A 148 23.25 7.83 -10.24
C SER A 148 24.29 7.04 -9.43
N SER A 149 23.88 5.96 -8.77
CA SER A 149 24.76 5.04 -8.04
C SER A 149 25.36 3.93 -8.90
N GLY A 150 25.02 3.87 -10.20
CA GLY A 150 25.51 2.85 -11.13
C GLY A 150 24.92 1.46 -10.93
N LEU A 151 23.88 1.31 -10.10
CA LEU A 151 23.15 0.05 -9.92
C LEU A 151 22.39 -0.35 -11.19
N VAL A 152 21.99 0.65 -11.97
CA VAL A 152 21.26 0.49 -13.23
C VAL A 152 21.94 1.35 -14.29
N GLY A 153 22.12 0.79 -15.49
CA GLY A 153 22.61 1.54 -16.66
C GLY A 153 21.63 2.64 -17.09
N SER A 154 22.16 3.78 -17.54
CA SER A 154 21.36 4.94 -17.94
C SER A 154 20.45 4.64 -19.15
N GLU A 155 20.76 3.62 -19.94
CA GLU A 155 19.94 3.14 -21.06
C GLU A 155 18.56 2.60 -20.63
N LEU A 156 18.40 2.22 -19.36
CA LEU A 156 17.12 1.74 -18.81
C LEU A 156 16.31 2.81 -18.10
N HIS A 157 16.86 4.02 -17.94
CA HIS A 157 16.29 5.09 -17.12
C HIS A 157 14.83 5.42 -17.48
N GLU A 158 14.54 5.71 -18.74
CA GLU A 158 13.18 6.03 -19.23
C GLU A 158 12.18 4.88 -18.99
N LYS A 159 12.59 3.63 -19.24
CA LYS A 159 11.73 2.46 -19.06
C LYS A 159 11.39 2.24 -17.59
N LEU A 160 12.39 2.38 -16.72
CA LEU A 160 12.21 2.23 -15.28
C LEU A 160 11.43 3.39 -14.68
N LEU A 161 11.63 4.61 -15.15
CA LEU A 161 10.86 5.77 -14.72
C LEU A 161 9.38 5.59 -15.08
N SER A 162 9.09 5.01 -16.25
CA SER A 162 7.72 4.65 -16.62
C SER A 162 7.09 3.60 -15.70
N ALA A 163 7.89 2.65 -15.18
CA ALA A 163 7.43 1.67 -14.20
C ALA A 163 7.30 2.27 -12.80
N GLU A 164 8.19 3.19 -12.39
CA GLU A 164 8.13 3.87 -11.09
C GLU A 164 6.84 4.68 -10.94
N ARG A 165 6.36 5.30 -12.04
CA ARG A 165 5.06 5.99 -12.10
C ARG A 165 3.86 5.09 -11.76
N ALA A 166 3.96 3.77 -11.95
CA ALA A 166 2.92 2.85 -11.51
C ALA A 166 2.72 2.83 -9.99
N VAL A 167 3.77 3.16 -9.23
CA VAL A 167 3.74 3.24 -7.76
C VAL A 167 3.51 4.66 -7.29
N THR A 168 4.13 5.66 -7.93
CA THR A 168 4.06 7.06 -7.49
C THR A 168 2.83 7.82 -8.01
N GLY A 169 2.22 7.33 -9.10
CA GLY A 169 1.11 7.97 -9.81
C GLY A 169 1.53 8.51 -11.18
N TYR A 170 0.61 8.48 -12.13
CA TYR A 170 0.74 9.18 -13.41
C TYR A 170 0.07 10.55 -13.28
N THR A 171 0.63 11.57 -13.92
CA THR A 171 -0.04 12.87 -14.03
C THR A 171 -0.97 12.85 -15.23
N ASP A 172 -2.26 13.09 -15.01
CA ASP A 172 -3.22 13.28 -16.10
C ASP A 172 -2.89 14.58 -16.86
N PRO A 173 -2.58 14.53 -18.17
CA PRO A 173 -2.21 15.73 -18.93
C PRO A 173 -3.34 16.75 -19.09
N TYR A 174 -4.60 16.35 -18.87
CA TYR A 174 -5.76 17.22 -19.03
C TYR A 174 -6.18 17.90 -17.73
N THR A 175 -6.08 17.21 -16.59
CA THR A 175 -6.53 17.74 -15.30
C THR A 175 -5.37 18.12 -14.37
N GLY A 176 -4.17 17.57 -14.60
CA GLY A 176 -3.03 17.69 -13.69
C GLY A 176 -3.11 16.76 -12.47
N ASP A 177 -4.19 15.98 -12.34
CA ASP A 177 -4.39 15.09 -11.19
C ASP A 177 -3.45 13.88 -11.25
N GLN A 178 -3.15 13.32 -10.07
CA GLN A 178 -2.48 12.03 -9.96
C GLN A 178 -3.50 10.90 -10.16
N ILE A 179 -3.25 10.06 -11.16
CA ILE A 179 -4.10 8.92 -11.52
C ILE A 179 -3.34 7.61 -11.37
N SER A 180 -4.09 6.54 -11.10
CA SER A 180 -3.54 5.18 -10.94
C SER A 180 -3.00 4.64 -12.27
N LEU A 181 -2.16 3.59 -12.18
CA LEU A 181 -1.73 2.83 -13.36
C LEU A 181 -2.92 2.38 -14.22
N PHE A 182 -3.98 1.88 -13.59
CA PHE A 182 -5.16 1.40 -14.29
C PHE A 182 -5.91 2.51 -15.04
N GLN A 183 -6.05 3.68 -14.41
CA GLN A 183 -6.65 4.84 -15.07
C GLN A 183 -5.77 5.36 -16.21
N ALA A 184 -4.45 5.34 -16.03
CA ALA A 184 -3.49 5.69 -17.08
C ALA A 184 -3.60 4.73 -18.27
N MET A 185 -3.80 3.43 -18.03
CA MET A 185 -4.08 2.44 -19.09
C MET A 185 -5.39 2.76 -19.83
N LYS A 186 -6.47 3.06 -19.11
CA LYS A 186 -7.76 3.44 -19.72
C LYS A 186 -7.68 4.73 -20.54
N LYS A 187 -6.71 5.60 -20.25
CA LYS A 187 -6.42 6.85 -20.95
C LYS A 187 -5.30 6.71 -21.98
N GLU A 188 -4.81 5.49 -22.23
CA GLU A 188 -3.74 5.20 -23.20
C GLU A 188 -2.42 5.95 -22.93
N LEU A 189 -2.18 6.36 -21.68
CA LEU A 189 -0.93 7.02 -21.26
C LEU A 189 0.22 6.03 -21.05
N ILE A 190 -0.09 4.74 -21.06
CA ILE A 190 0.86 3.63 -21.04
C ILE A 190 0.37 2.53 -21.97
N VAL A 191 1.30 1.87 -22.64
CA VAL A 191 1.04 0.68 -23.46
C VAL A 191 0.35 -0.39 -22.61
N LYS A 192 -0.76 -0.94 -23.11
CA LYS A 192 -1.66 -1.82 -22.35
C LYS A 192 -0.93 -3.04 -21.80
N GLU A 193 -0.07 -3.67 -22.60
CA GLU A 193 0.69 -4.87 -22.24
C GLU A 193 1.68 -4.59 -21.11
N HIS A 194 2.34 -3.42 -21.12
CA HIS A 194 3.20 -3.01 -20.00
C HIS A 194 2.38 -2.75 -18.74
N GLY A 195 1.21 -2.12 -18.87
CA GLY A 195 0.32 -1.87 -17.75
C GLY A 195 -0.21 -3.15 -17.09
N ILE A 196 -0.60 -4.15 -17.89
CA ILE A 196 -1.04 -5.47 -17.40
C ILE A 196 0.04 -6.12 -16.54
N ARG A 197 1.30 -6.15 -17.02
CA ARG A 197 2.43 -6.74 -16.28
C ARG A 197 2.71 -6.03 -14.96
N LEU A 198 2.61 -4.69 -14.95
CA LEU A 198 2.81 -3.90 -13.74
C LEU A 198 1.66 -4.08 -12.74
N LEU A 199 0.40 -4.19 -13.20
CA LEU A 199 -0.74 -4.51 -12.34
C LEU A 199 -0.61 -5.91 -11.73
N GLU A 200 -0.21 -6.90 -12.53
CA GLU A 200 0.01 -8.26 -12.08
C GLU A 200 1.08 -8.32 -10.97
N ALA A 201 2.20 -7.60 -11.16
CA ALA A 201 3.23 -7.46 -10.14
C ALA A 201 2.74 -6.73 -8.87
N GLN A 202 1.90 -5.70 -8.98
CA GLN A 202 1.31 -5.02 -7.82
C GLN A 202 0.43 -5.95 -6.99
N ILE A 203 -0.48 -6.67 -7.63
CA ILE A 203 -1.39 -7.62 -6.96
C ILE A 203 -0.57 -8.72 -6.27
N ALA A 204 0.41 -9.26 -6.98
CA ALA A 204 1.32 -10.28 -6.49
C ALA A 204 2.15 -9.85 -5.27
N THR A 205 2.41 -8.55 -5.12
CA THR A 205 3.25 -7.97 -4.05
C THR A 205 2.46 -7.24 -2.98
N GLY A 206 1.14 -7.42 -2.92
CA GLY A 206 0.32 -6.99 -1.78
C GLY A 206 -1.05 -6.46 -2.16
N GLY A 207 -1.13 -5.68 -3.24
CA GLY A 207 -2.35 -5.02 -3.70
C GLY A 207 -2.08 -3.89 -4.70
N ILE A 208 -3.15 -3.21 -5.12
CA ILE A 208 -3.07 -2.13 -6.12
C ILE A 208 -2.49 -0.87 -5.50
N SER A 209 -1.52 -0.22 -6.15
CA SER A 209 -0.94 1.02 -5.62
C SER A 209 -1.94 2.18 -5.66
N HIS A 210 -2.08 2.91 -4.54
CA HIS A 210 -2.87 4.13 -4.53
C HIS A 210 -2.13 5.25 -5.26
N PRO A 211 -2.75 5.97 -6.21
CA PRO A 211 -2.13 7.14 -6.82
C PRO A 211 -2.01 8.29 -5.83
N GLY A 212 -0.81 8.81 -5.62
CA GLY A 212 -0.57 9.96 -4.74
C GLY A 212 -0.51 9.65 -3.23
N HIS A 213 -0.96 8.47 -2.77
CA HIS A 213 -0.79 8.03 -1.39
C HIS A 213 0.10 6.79 -1.38
N SER A 214 1.11 6.78 -0.53
CA SER A 214 2.24 5.88 -0.69
C SER A 214 2.01 4.47 -0.12
N HIS A 215 0.83 3.89 -0.35
CA HIS A 215 0.44 2.58 0.16
C HIS A 215 -0.35 1.79 -0.88
N GLN A 216 -0.40 0.48 -0.70
CA GLN A 216 -1.23 -0.41 -1.51
C GLN A 216 -2.64 -0.52 -0.95
N LEU A 217 -3.58 -0.84 -1.82
CA LEU A 217 -4.98 -0.99 -1.49
C LEU A 217 -5.40 -2.45 -1.62
N PRO A 218 -6.29 -2.91 -0.73
CA PRO A 218 -7.07 -4.11 -0.99
C PRO A 218 -7.81 -3.98 -2.33
N VAL A 219 -7.90 -5.09 -3.07
CA VAL A 219 -8.56 -5.15 -4.38
C VAL A 219 -9.99 -4.60 -4.34
N GLU A 220 -10.76 -4.93 -3.31
CA GLU A 220 -12.13 -4.44 -3.12
C GLU A 220 -12.22 -2.92 -2.95
N VAL A 221 -11.19 -2.30 -2.35
CA VAL A 221 -11.12 -0.84 -2.20
C VAL A 221 -10.72 -0.22 -3.54
N ALA A 222 -9.80 -0.85 -4.27
CA ALA A 222 -9.39 -0.41 -5.60
C ALA A 222 -10.57 -0.41 -6.59
N TYR A 223 -11.46 -1.39 -6.54
CA TYR A 223 -12.71 -1.40 -7.32
C TYR A 223 -13.59 -0.18 -7.03
N ARG A 224 -13.87 0.09 -5.75
CA ARG A 224 -14.72 1.23 -5.36
C ARG A 224 -14.13 2.59 -5.76
N ARG A 225 -12.81 2.70 -5.81
CA ARG A 225 -12.10 3.92 -6.21
C ARG A 225 -11.84 4.02 -7.72
N GLY A 226 -12.18 2.99 -8.49
CA GLY A 226 -11.92 2.93 -9.93
C GLY A 226 -10.44 2.83 -10.29
N TYR A 227 -9.60 2.37 -9.35
CA TYR A 227 -8.17 2.09 -9.60
C TYR A 227 -7.93 0.67 -10.11
N PHE A 228 -8.99 -0.13 -10.17
CA PHE A 228 -9.01 -1.47 -10.72
C PHE A 228 -10.46 -1.85 -11.03
N ASP A 229 -10.72 -2.90 -11.80
CA ASP A 229 -12.07 -3.42 -12.02
C ASP A 229 -12.12 -4.94 -12.18
N HIS A 230 -13.34 -5.49 -12.14
CA HIS A 230 -13.56 -6.93 -12.20
C HIS A 230 -13.14 -7.54 -13.53
N GLU A 231 -13.27 -6.81 -14.64
CA GLU A 231 -12.83 -7.27 -15.96
C GLU A 231 -11.32 -7.48 -15.99
N MET A 232 -10.55 -6.48 -15.54
CA MET A 232 -9.10 -6.61 -15.44
C MET A 232 -8.69 -7.71 -14.45
N ASN A 233 -9.42 -7.87 -13.34
CA ASN A 233 -9.15 -8.96 -12.41
C ASN A 233 -9.36 -10.35 -13.02
N GLN A 234 -10.38 -10.52 -13.87
CA GLN A 234 -10.61 -11.75 -14.61
C GLN A 234 -9.46 -12.02 -15.58
N ILE A 235 -9.02 -10.99 -16.34
CA ILE A 235 -7.88 -11.10 -17.25
C ILE A 235 -6.62 -11.54 -16.51
N LEU A 236 -6.33 -10.95 -15.34
CA LEU A 236 -5.14 -11.31 -14.56
C LEU A 236 -5.26 -12.66 -13.84
N SER A 237 -6.48 -13.18 -13.65
CA SER A 237 -6.72 -14.47 -13.01
C SER A 237 -6.64 -15.65 -13.99
N ASP A 238 -6.91 -15.42 -15.28
CA ASP A 238 -6.78 -16.42 -16.33
C ASP A 238 -5.47 -16.22 -17.11
N PRO A 239 -4.43 -17.04 -16.86
CA PRO A 239 -3.09 -16.80 -17.37
C PRO A 239 -2.98 -17.09 -18.88
N THR A 240 -3.38 -16.12 -19.70
CA THR A 240 -3.10 -16.09 -21.15
C THR A 240 -1.67 -15.61 -21.43
N ASP A 241 -1.20 -15.74 -22.68
CA ASP A 241 0.16 -15.31 -23.06
C ASP A 241 0.42 -13.83 -22.73
N ASP A 242 -0.60 -12.97 -22.85
CA ASP A 242 -0.51 -11.54 -22.54
C ASP A 242 -0.17 -11.24 -21.08
N THR A 243 -0.52 -12.15 -20.16
CA THR A 243 -0.23 -12.03 -18.72
C THR A 243 1.11 -12.65 -18.32
N LYS A 244 1.68 -13.52 -19.15
CA LYS A 244 2.96 -14.19 -18.92
C LYS A 244 4.14 -13.33 -19.36
N GLY A 245 4.22 -12.12 -18.79
CA GLY A 245 5.19 -11.11 -19.20
C GLY A 245 6.61 -11.29 -18.63
N PHE A 246 6.83 -12.27 -17.75
CA PHE A 246 8.11 -12.48 -17.07
C PHE A 246 8.78 -13.75 -17.57
N PHE A 247 10.10 -13.77 -17.59
CA PHE A 247 10.87 -14.88 -18.14
C PHE A 247 11.67 -15.56 -17.03
N ASP A 248 11.57 -16.89 -16.94
CA ASP A 248 12.44 -17.67 -16.06
C ASP A 248 13.72 -18.10 -16.83
N PRO A 249 14.91 -17.60 -16.43
CA PRO A 249 16.16 -17.95 -17.09
C PRO A 249 16.54 -19.43 -16.98
N ASN A 250 15.99 -20.18 -16.02
CA ASN A 250 16.32 -21.60 -15.83
C ASN A 250 15.56 -22.52 -16.78
N THR A 251 14.27 -22.27 -16.93
CA THR A 251 13.35 -23.11 -17.72
C THR A 251 13.10 -22.55 -19.12
N HIS A 252 13.50 -21.30 -19.37
CA HIS A 252 13.21 -20.57 -20.60
C HIS A 252 11.71 -20.41 -20.89
N GLU A 253 10.88 -20.42 -19.83
CA GLU A 253 9.44 -20.27 -19.93
C GLU A 253 9.00 -18.83 -19.64
N ASN A 254 7.94 -18.39 -20.33
CA ASN A 254 7.19 -17.20 -19.98
C ASN A 254 6.21 -17.53 -18.85
N LEU A 255 6.24 -16.74 -17.79
CA LEU A 255 5.49 -16.90 -16.56
C LEU A 255 4.82 -15.59 -16.16
N THR A 256 3.78 -15.71 -15.35
CA THR A 256 3.28 -14.56 -14.59
C THR A 256 4.26 -14.22 -13.47
N TYR A 257 4.28 -12.98 -12.99
CA TYR A 257 5.11 -12.56 -11.85
C TYR A 257 4.91 -13.46 -10.64
N MET A 258 3.66 -13.84 -10.35
CA MET A 258 3.38 -14.69 -9.19
C MET A 258 3.88 -16.13 -9.36
N GLN A 259 3.88 -16.66 -10.58
CA GLN A 259 4.53 -17.94 -10.86
C GLN A 259 6.05 -17.86 -10.68
N LEU A 260 6.68 -16.78 -11.14
CA LEU A 260 8.12 -16.57 -10.97
C LEU A 260 8.50 -16.35 -9.50
N LEU A 261 7.73 -15.56 -8.75
CA LEU A 261 7.96 -15.31 -7.32
C LEU A 261 7.92 -16.60 -6.50
N ARG A 262 7.04 -17.54 -6.84
CA ARG A 262 6.97 -18.86 -6.19
C ARG A 262 8.20 -19.74 -6.44
N ARG A 263 9.00 -19.45 -7.47
CA ARG A 263 10.27 -20.13 -7.75
C ARG A 263 11.44 -19.50 -6.98
N CYS A 264 11.24 -18.35 -6.33
CA CYS A 264 12.27 -17.67 -5.56
C CYS A 264 12.38 -18.18 -4.12
N VAL A 265 13.56 -17.97 -3.52
CA VAL A 265 13.84 -18.26 -2.12
C VAL A 265 13.76 -16.96 -1.31
N PRO A 266 13.00 -16.91 -0.21
CA PRO A 266 12.97 -15.75 0.66
C PRO A 266 14.26 -15.66 1.47
N ASP A 267 14.79 -14.44 1.58
CA ASP A 267 15.93 -14.13 2.42
C ASP A 267 15.53 -14.04 3.89
N PRO A 268 16.15 -14.80 4.81
CA PRO A 268 15.75 -14.83 6.21
C PRO A 268 15.92 -13.47 6.92
N ASP A 269 16.89 -12.66 6.48
CA ASP A 269 17.19 -11.37 7.12
C ASP A 269 16.27 -10.24 6.66
N THR A 270 15.89 -10.24 5.38
CA THR A 270 15.15 -9.11 4.78
C THR A 270 13.72 -9.44 4.35
N GLY A 271 13.36 -10.73 4.26
CA GLY A 271 12.07 -11.19 3.72
C GLY A 271 11.91 -10.98 2.21
N LEU A 272 12.95 -10.51 1.51
CA LEU A 272 12.95 -10.30 0.07
C LEU A 272 13.21 -11.60 -0.69
N TYR A 273 12.69 -11.71 -1.91
CA TYR A 273 12.79 -12.93 -2.70
C TYR A 273 13.98 -12.89 -3.66
N PHE A 274 14.72 -13.99 -3.76
CA PHE A 274 15.83 -14.13 -4.68
C PHE A 274 15.59 -15.31 -5.62
N LEU A 275 15.76 -15.06 -6.93
CA LEU A 275 15.65 -16.10 -7.95
C LEU A 275 16.98 -16.83 -8.07
N ASN A 276 16.96 -18.16 -7.98
CA ASN A 276 18.16 -18.96 -8.23
C ASN A 276 18.40 -19.05 -9.75
N VAL A 277 19.62 -18.76 -10.22
CA VAL A 277 19.99 -18.73 -11.64
C VAL A 277 21.32 -19.42 -11.86
#